data_AF-K2QP30-F1
#
_entry.id   AF-K2QP30-F1
#
_cell.length_a   1.000
_cell.length_b   1.000
_cell.length_c   1.000
_cell.angle_alpha   90.00
_cell.angle_beta   90.00
_cell.angle_gamma   90.00
#
_symmetry.space_group_name_H-M   'P 1'
#
loop_
_entity.id
_entity.type
_entity.pdbx_description
1 polymer ?
#
loop_
_entity_poly.entity_id
_entity_poly.type
_entity_poly.pdbx_seq_one_letter_code
_entity_poly.pdbx_strand_id
1 'polypeptide(L)'
;MLNWIYVDKDGLFLTHGNRTQSIAHVVGPWDWTDDEQGVTLEGWEGFVAVEVGEGEEVDGLRWMVYYDRWDDRLGKGKRVGGRRVLPISLERRVLPEELRKQQEEEAERKMQVKSTGDLKTKLDLRDPKDTRGKGKGRK
;
A
#
# COMPACT_ATOMS: atom_id res chain seq x y z
N MET A 1 2.56 -10.12 6.09
CA MET A 1 1.31 -9.80 5.36
C MET A 1 1.70 -9.65 3.89
N LEU A 2 1.03 -10.36 2.97
CA LEU A 2 1.41 -10.36 1.55
C LEU A 2 0.77 -9.16 0.85
N ASN A 3 1.58 -8.39 0.12
CA ASN A 3 1.13 -7.24 -0.67
C ASN A 3 0.80 -7.70 -2.08
N TRP A 4 -0.49 -7.77 -2.41
CA TRP A 4 -1.00 -8.08 -3.73
C TRP A 4 -1.00 -6.81 -4.56
N ILE A 5 -0.42 -6.86 -5.76
CA ILE A 5 -0.49 -5.76 -6.73
C ILE A 5 -1.81 -5.90 -7.50
N TYR A 6 -2.52 -4.79 -7.66
CA TYR A 6 -3.78 -4.74 -8.38
C TYR A 6 -4.01 -3.36 -8.99
N VAL A 7 -4.93 -3.28 -9.93
CA VAL A 7 -5.36 -2.02 -10.56
C VAL A 7 -6.69 -1.62 -9.97
N ASP A 8 -6.78 -0.41 -9.41
CA ASP A 8 -8.03 0.14 -8.93
C ASP A 8 -9.06 0.21 -10.07
N LYS A 9 -10.22 -0.44 -9.91
CA LYS A 9 -11.24 -0.53 -10.97
C LYS A 9 -11.83 0.83 -11.40
N ASP A 10 -11.80 1.83 -10.52
CA ASP A 10 -12.48 3.11 -10.72
C ASP A 10 -11.48 4.13 -11.28
N GLY A 11 -10.31 4.25 -10.62
CA GLY A 11 -9.23 5.17 -10.98
C GLY A 11 -8.20 4.63 -11.96
N LEU A 12 -8.13 3.30 -12.15
CA LEU A 12 -7.18 2.61 -13.03
C LEU A 12 -5.69 2.81 -12.69
N PHE A 13 -5.37 3.31 -11.50
CA PHE A 13 -4.00 3.36 -11.02
C PHE A 13 -3.59 2.01 -10.43
N LEU A 14 -2.31 1.66 -10.58
CA LEU A 14 -1.71 0.50 -9.91
C LEU A 14 -1.50 0.83 -8.43
N THR A 15 -1.85 -0.11 -7.57
CA THR A 15 -1.61 -0.02 -6.13
C THR A 15 -1.37 -1.42 -5.56
N HIS A 16 -1.14 -1.50 -4.25
CA HIS A 16 -0.94 -2.75 -3.55
C HIS A 16 -1.68 -2.78 -2.21
N GLY A 17 -2.03 -3.99 -1.76
CA GLY A 17 -2.76 -4.17 -0.51
C GLY A 17 -2.93 -5.64 -0.15
N ASN A 18 -3.72 -5.92 0.87
CA ASN A 18 -4.04 -7.30 1.23
C ASN A 18 -5.13 -7.89 0.31
N ARG A 19 -5.38 -9.19 0.44
CA ARG A 19 -6.38 -9.92 -0.35
C ARG A 19 -7.80 -9.31 -0.26
N THR A 20 -8.22 -8.87 0.91
CA THR A 20 -9.56 -8.30 1.10
C THR A 20 -9.69 -6.94 0.43
N GLN A 21 -8.63 -6.14 0.41
CA GLN A 21 -8.60 -4.87 -0.32
C GLN A 21 -8.60 -5.11 -1.83
N SER A 22 -7.82 -6.07 -2.33
CA SER A 22 -7.64 -6.28 -3.76
C SER A 22 -8.82 -6.95 -4.47
N ILE A 23 -9.59 -7.80 -3.78
CA ILE A 23 -10.60 -8.68 -4.41
C ILE A 23 -11.69 -7.96 -5.23
N ALA A 24 -11.96 -6.69 -4.94
CA ALA A 24 -12.97 -5.89 -5.64
C ALA A 24 -12.43 -5.14 -6.87
N HIS A 25 -11.13 -5.26 -7.16
CA HIS A 25 -10.42 -4.52 -8.18
C HIS A 25 -9.94 -5.46 -9.31
N VAL A 26 -9.19 -4.93 -10.29
CA VAL A 26 -8.63 -5.76 -11.36
C VAL A 26 -7.34 -6.39 -10.85
N VAL A 27 -7.40 -7.69 -10.59
CA VAL A 27 -6.33 -8.47 -9.94
C VAL A 27 -5.61 -9.43 -10.88
N GLY A 28 -5.97 -9.47 -12.16
CA GLY A 28 -5.39 -10.39 -13.14
C GLY A 28 -6.33 -10.70 -14.32
N PRO A 29 -5.94 -11.63 -15.21
CA PRO A 29 -4.72 -12.46 -15.12
C PRO A 29 -3.45 -11.62 -15.28
N TRP A 30 -2.48 -11.83 -14.40
CA TRP A 30 -1.11 -11.35 -14.58
C TRP A 30 -0.31 -12.43 -15.27
N ASP A 31 0.47 -12.04 -16.27
CA ASP A 31 1.36 -12.96 -16.98
C ASP A 31 2.62 -12.22 -17.45
N TRP A 32 3.46 -12.91 -18.22
CA TRP A 32 4.63 -12.35 -18.86
C TRP A 32 4.41 -12.18 -20.36
N THR A 33 5.25 -11.36 -20.98
CA THR A 33 5.47 -11.39 -22.44
C THR A 33 6.17 -12.70 -22.83
N ASP A 34 6.14 -13.05 -24.13
CA ASP A 34 6.73 -14.31 -24.65
C ASP A 34 8.23 -14.44 -24.36
N ASP A 35 8.95 -13.33 -24.18
CA ASP A 35 10.37 -13.27 -23.84
C ASP A 35 10.65 -13.23 -22.32
N GLU A 36 9.60 -13.36 -21.51
CA GLU A 36 9.61 -13.29 -20.04
C GLU A 36 10.23 -12.01 -19.46
N GLN A 37 10.35 -10.94 -20.25
CA GLN A 37 10.93 -9.67 -19.79
C GLN A 37 9.87 -8.71 -19.26
N GLY A 38 8.77 -8.56 -19.99
CA GLY A 38 7.66 -7.67 -19.70
C GLY A 38 6.55 -8.34 -18.91
N VAL A 39 5.83 -7.55 -18.11
CA VAL A 39 4.63 -7.97 -17.40
C VAL A 39 3.41 -7.63 -18.24
N THR A 40 2.46 -8.54 -18.33
CA THR A 40 1.15 -8.31 -18.94
C THR A 40 0.04 -8.38 -17.89
N LEU A 41 -1.05 -7.66 -18.15
CA LEU A 41 -2.29 -7.74 -17.37
C LEU A 41 -3.45 -7.93 -18.36
N GLU A 42 -4.35 -8.86 -18.05
CA GLU A 42 -5.46 -9.25 -18.95
C GLU A 42 -4.98 -9.61 -20.38
N GLY A 43 -3.77 -10.14 -20.50
CA GLY A 43 -3.20 -10.65 -21.75
C GLY A 43 -2.47 -9.61 -22.62
N TRP A 44 -2.20 -8.39 -22.14
CA TRP A 44 -1.44 -7.39 -22.90
C TRP A 44 -0.74 -6.35 -22.00
N GLU A 45 0.13 -5.52 -22.60
CA GLU A 45 0.97 -4.52 -21.92
C GLU A 45 0.33 -3.11 -21.92
N GLY A 46 -0.78 -2.95 -21.20
CA GLY A 46 -1.54 -1.69 -21.16
C GLY A 46 -1.05 -0.63 -20.17
N PHE A 47 0.23 -0.62 -19.78
CA PHE A 47 0.71 0.27 -18.71
C PHE A 47 1.05 1.68 -19.20
N VAL A 48 0.66 2.68 -18.41
CA VAL A 48 0.98 4.08 -18.69
C VAL A 48 1.45 4.80 -17.43
N ALA A 49 2.45 5.67 -17.57
CA ALA A 49 2.87 6.61 -16.54
C ALA A 49 2.07 7.91 -16.68
N VAL A 50 1.49 8.36 -15.58
CA VAL A 50 0.74 9.62 -15.49
C VAL A 50 1.48 10.57 -14.57
N GLU A 51 1.75 11.78 -15.05
CA GLU A 51 2.35 12.84 -14.25
C GLU A 51 1.32 13.38 -13.27
N VAL A 52 1.66 13.43 -11.99
CA VAL A 52 0.81 13.88 -10.88
C VAL A 52 1.12 15.34 -10.56
N GLY A 53 0.09 16.11 -10.19
CA GLY A 53 0.24 17.52 -9.85
C GLY A 53 0.97 17.75 -8.52
N GLU A 54 1.47 18.97 -8.33
CA GLU A 54 2.09 19.37 -7.06
C GLU A 54 1.10 19.18 -5.89
N GLY A 55 1.53 18.51 -4.84
CA GLY A 55 0.72 18.21 -3.65
C GLY A 55 -0.07 16.89 -3.70
N GLU A 56 -0.11 16.21 -4.85
CA GLU A 56 -0.66 14.84 -4.98
C GLU A 56 0.45 13.77 -5.07
N GLU A 57 1.72 14.19 -4.94
CA GLU A 57 2.87 13.30 -4.97
C GLU A 57 2.79 12.25 -3.84
N VAL A 58 2.98 10.98 -4.21
CA VAL A 58 3.11 9.88 -3.26
C VAL A 58 4.59 9.61 -3.08
N ASP A 59 5.08 9.66 -1.84
CA ASP A 59 6.50 9.47 -1.51
C ASP A 59 7.45 10.43 -2.26
N GLY A 60 6.96 11.62 -2.63
CA GLY A 60 7.71 12.63 -3.40
C GLY A 60 7.90 12.25 -4.88
N LEU A 61 7.17 11.26 -5.39
CA LEU A 61 7.21 10.85 -6.79
C LEU A 61 6.14 11.58 -7.60
N ARG A 62 6.56 12.16 -8.72
CA ARG A 62 5.69 12.86 -9.68
C ARG A 62 4.98 11.97 -10.68
N TRP A 63 5.32 10.68 -10.73
CA TRP A 63 4.74 9.75 -11.69
C TRP A 63 4.04 8.62 -10.96
N MET A 64 2.84 8.31 -11.42
CA MET A 64 2.09 7.15 -10.97
C MET A 64 1.80 6.24 -12.15
N VAL A 65 1.80 4.94 -11.88
CA VAL A 65 1.51 3.93 -12.91
C VAL A 65 0.02 3.68 -12.95
N TYR A 66 -0.54 3.71 -14.15
CA TYR A 66 -1.93 3.42 -14.47
C TYR A 66 -1.98 2.29 -15.50
N TYR A 67 -3.16 1.71 -15.65
CA TYR A 67 -3.45 0.67 -16.61
C TYR A 67 -4.55 1.15 -17.56
N ASP A 68 -4.18 1.39 -18.81
CA ASP A 68 -5.05 1.82 -19.89
C ASP A 68 -5.83 0.66 -20.48
N ARG A 69 -6.75 0.10 -19.68
CA ARG A 69 -7.48 -1.14 -19.98
C ARG A 69 -8.12 -1.23 -21.38
N TRP A 70 -8.46 -0.09 -22.00
CA TRP A 70 -9.16 -0.04 -23.28
C TRP A 70 -8.33 0.55 -24.43
N ASP A 71 -7.02 0.77 -24.22
CA ASP A 71 -6.12 1.39 -25.21
C ASP A 71 -6.68 2.74 -25.73
N ASP A 72 -7.33 3.50 -24.84
CA ASP A 72 -7.97 4.78 -25.17
C ASP A 72 -7.22 5.98 -24.55
N ARG A 73 -6.01 5.73 -24.05
CA ARG A 73 -5.15 6.65 -23.33
C ARG A 73 -5.85 7.23 -22.11
N LEU A 74 -6.49 6.37 -21.31
CA LEU A 74 -7.30 6.75 -20.14
C LEU A 74 -8.39 7.78 -20.50
N GLY A 75 -9.14 7.51 -21.57
CA GLY A 75 -10.17 8.40 -22.11
C GLY A 75 -9.58 9.68 -22.71
N LYS A 76 -8.50 9.57 -23.50
CA LYS A 76 -7.74 10.69 -24.08
C LYS A 76 -7.21 11.66 -23.00
N GLY A 77 -6.78 11.12 -21.87
CA GLY A 77 -6.29 11.87 -20.71
C GLY A 77 -7.38 12.51 -19.83
N LYS A 78 -8.67 12.40 -20.19
CA LYS A 78 -9.76 13.00 -19.41
C LYS A 78 -9.90 12.39 -18.02
N ARG A 79 -9.65 11.08 -17.86
CA ARG A 79 -9.73 10.40 -16.57
C ARG A 79 -8.68 10.89 -15.58
N VAL A 80 -7.59 11.46 -16.09
CA VAL A 80 -6.48 12.00 -15.29
C VAL A 80 -6.40 13.53 -15.38
N GLY A 81 -7.51 14.20 -15.70
CA GLY A 81 -7.57 15.67 -15.69
C GLY A 81 -6.69 16.34 -16.75
N GLY A 82 -6.43 15.67 -17.88
CA GLY A 82 -5.59 16.21 -18.97
C GLY A 82 -4.09 16.20 -18.68
N ARG A 83 -3.65 15.49 -17.63
CA ARG A 83 -2.24 15.30 -17.28
C ARG A 83 -1.48 14.56 -18.37
N ARG A 84 -0.15 14.66 -18.31
CA ARG A 84 0.74 13.96 -19.25
C ARG A 84 0.67 12.46 -19.03
N VAL A 85 0.39 11.72 -20.11
CA VAL A 85 0.32 10.26 -20.12
C VAL A 85 1.35 9.70 -21.11
N LEU A 86 2.20 8.80 -20.64
CA LEU A 86 3.24 8.12 -21.41
C LEU A 86 3.06 6.60 -21.34
N PRO A 87 3.01 5.88 -22.47
CA PRO A 87 3.09 4.42 -22.46
C PRO A 87 4.41 3.96 -21.84
N ILE A 88 4.35 2.89 -21.04
CA ILE A 88 5.52 2.28 -20.40
C ILE A 88 5.41 0.74 -20.46
N SER A 89 6.55 0.07 -20.44
CA SER A 89 6.63 -1.37 -20.15
C SER A 89 7.04 -1.58 -18.68
N LEU A 90 6.56 -2.67 -18.08
CA LEU A 90 6.98 -3.09 -16.75
C LEU A 90 7.87 -4.31 -16.87
N GLU A 91 9.15 -4.17 -16.51
CA GLU A 91 10.12 -5.26 -16.55
C GLU A 91 10.45 -5.76 -15.16
N ARG A 92 10.54 -7.08 -14.99
CA ARG A 92 11.04 -7.64 -13.72
C ARG A 92 12.56 -7.70 -13.74
N ARG A 93 13.16 -6.94 -12.82
CA ARG A 93 14.59 -7.06 -12.50
C ARG A 93 14.77 -7.78 -11.18
N VAL A 94 15.55 -8.86 -11.20
CA VAL A 94 15.95 -9.52 -9.96
C VAL A 94 16.92 -8.59 -9.24
N LEU A 95 16.54 -8.16 -8.05
CA LEU A 95 17.43 -7.38 -7.19
C LEU A 95 18.67 -8.22 -6.81
N PRO A 96 19.89 -7.65 -6.94
CA PRO A 96 21.10 -8.25 -6.40
C PRO A 96 20.94 -8.66 -4.94
N GLU A 97 21.57 -9.77 -4.53
CA GLU A 97 21.40 -10.34 -3.17
C GLU A 97 21.73 -9.35 -2.05
N GLU A 98 22.73 -8.50 -2.26
CA GLU A 98 23.17 -7.48 -1.31
C GLU A 98 22.06 -6.46 -1.02
N LEU A 99 21.39 -5.98 -2.07
CA LEU A 99 20.27 -5.05 -1.95
C LEU A 99 19.03 -5.72 -1.34
N ARG A 100 18.80 -7.00 -1.65
CA ARG A 100 17.72 -7.77 -1.03
C ARG A 100 17.91 -7.88 0.49
N LYS A 101 19.11 -8.23 0.94
CA LYS A 101 19.43 -8.32 2.38
C LYS A 101 19.23 -6.98 3.09
N GLN A 102 19.68 -5.88 2.48
CA GLN A 102 19.48 -4.54 3.03
C GLN A 102 17.99 -4.18 3.20
N GLN A 103 17.15 -4.51 2.20
CA GLN A 103 15.70 -4.30 2.30
C GLN A 103 15.06 -5.17 3.39
N GLU A 104 15.48 -6.43 3.51
CA GLU A 104 15.02 -7.35 4.56
C GLU A 104 15.40 -6.84 5.95
N GLU A 105 16.65 -6.42 6.16
CA GLU A 105 17.14 -5.83 7.41
C GLU A 105 16.39 -4.53 7.77
N GLU A 106 16.15 -3.64 6.80
CA GLU A 106 15.40 -2.41 7.03
C GLU A 106 13.93 -2.70 7.38
N ALA A 107 13.32 -3.68 6.72
CA ALA A 107 11.97 -4.14 7.02
C ALA A 107 11.88 -4.75 8.43
N GLU A 108 12.84 -5.60 8.82
CA GLU A 108 12.95 -6.17 10.16
C GLU A 108 13.13 -5.08 11.23
N ARG A 109 14.03 -4.13 10.98
CA ARG A 109 14.24 -2.97 11.85
C ARG A 109 12.96 -2.15 12.01
N LYS A 110 12.22 -1.87 10.94
CA LYS A 110 10.93 -1.18 10.99
C LYS A 110 9.86 -1.98 11.74
N MET A 111 9.90 -3.31 11.70
CA MET A 111 8.99 -4.16 12.47
C MET A 111 9.34 -4.18 13.96
N GLN A 112 10.62 -4.13 14.33
CA GLN A 112 11.07 -4.20 15.73
C GLN A 112 10.80 -2.90 16.53
N VAL A 113 10.72 -1.74 15.85
CA VAL A 113 10.46 -0.45 16.53
C VAL A 113 9.00 -0.28 16.98
N LYS A 114 8.05 -1.11 16.50
CA LYS A 114 6.62 -1.01 16.86
C LYS A 114 6.19 -1.76 18.14
N SER A 115 7.07 -2.55 18.77
CA SER A 115 6.72 -3.33 19.98
C SER A 115 6.99 -2.60 21.30
N THR A 116 7.50 -1.37 21.27
CA THR A 116 7.94 -0.65 22.49
C THR A 116 7.21 0.70 22.60
N GLY A 117 5.90 0.68 22.83
CA GLY A 117 5.14 1.92 23.06
C GLY A 117 3.68 1.69 23.43
N ASP A 118 3.41 1.80 24.74
CA ASP A 118 2.10 1.97 25.41
C ASP A 118 1.13 0.77 25.52
N LEU A 119 1.45 -0.15 26.43
CA LEU A 119 0.43 -0.85 27.25
C LEU A 119 0.42 -0.25 28.66
N LYS A 120 -0.23 0.91 28.82
CA LYS A 120 -0.76 1.33 30.14
C LYS A 120 -2.17 0.78 30.27
N THR A 121 -2.30 -0.52 30.48
CA THR A 121 -3.52 -1.08 31.05
C THR A 121 -3.55 -0.64 32.52
N LYS A 122 -4.28 0.44 32.83
CA LYS A 122 -4.70 0.74 34.21
C LYS A 122 -5.60 -0.41 34.66
N LEU A 123 -4.99 -1.42 35.24
CA LEU A 123 -5.71 -2.41 36.03
C LEU A 123 -5.92 -1.77 37.40
N ASP A 124 -7.04 -1.07 37.58
CA ASP A 124 -7.47 -0.57 38.89
C ASP A 124 -7.84 -1.77 39.77
N LEU A 125 -6.84 -2.43 40.33
CA LEU A 125 -7.01 -3.36 41.43
C LEU A 125 -7.25 -2.52 42.69
N ARG A 126 -8.53 -2.36 43.04
CA ARG A 126 -8.95 -1.76 44.29
C ARG A 126 -8.56 -2.71 45.44
N ASP A 127 -7.55 -2.37 46.22
CA ASP A 127 -7.12 -3.15 47.38
C ASP A 127 -8.24 -3.21 48.44
N PRO A 128 -8.71 -4.41 48.87
CA PRO A 128 -9.84 -4.55 49.77
C PRO A 128 -9.51 -4.32 51.26
N LYS A 129 -8.57 -3.42 51.59
CA LYS A 129 -8.17 -3.16 53.00
C LYS A 129 -8.08 -1.70 53.41
N ASP A 130 -8.85 -0.81 52.77
CA ASP A 130 -9.09 0.54 53.29
C ASP A 130 -10.54 0.75 53.73
N THR A 131 -10.88 0.22 54.92
CA THR A 131 -12.00 0.70 55.72
C THR A 131 -11.62 0.73 57.20
N ARG A 132 -10.92 1.80 57.61
CA ARG A 132 -10.86 2.29 59.00
C ARG A 132 -10.65 3.80 58.89
N GLY A 133 -11.60 4.71 59.10
CA GLY A 133 -12.82 4.74 59.88
C GLY A 133 -12.89 6.16 60.48
N LYS A 134 -14.04 6.83 60.48
CA LYS A 134 -14.27 8.00 61.36
C LYS A 134 -15.73 8.09 61.78
N GLY A 135 -15.90 8.30 63.08
CA GLY A 135 -17.16 8.24 63.78
C GLY A 135 -18.14 9.34 63.40
N LYS A 136 -19.41 9.03 63.62
CA LYS A 136 -20.48 10.02 63.79
C LYS A 136 -20.91 9.99 65.26
N GLY A 137 -20.86 11.17 65.88
CA GLY A 137 -21.23 11.41 67.26
C GLY A 137 -22.69 11.06 67.54
N ARG A 138 -22.91 10.60 68.77
CA ARG A 138 -24.20 10.43 69.42
C ARG A 138 -24.28 11.44 70.56
N LYS A 139 -25.48 12.01 70.69
CA LYS A 139 -25.98 13.00 71.67
C LYS A 139 -25.61 14.45 71.39
#